data_AF-A0A919B752-F1
#
_entry.id   AF-A0A919B752-F1
#
_cell.length_a   1.000
_cell.length_b   1.000
_cell.length_c   1.000
_cell.angle_alpha   90.00
_cell.angle_beta   90.00
_cell.angle_gamma   90.00
#
_symmetry.space_group_name_H-M   'P 1'
#
loop_
_entity.id
_entity.type
_entity.pdbx_description
1 polymer ?
#
loop_
_entity_poly.entity_id
_entity_poly.type
_entity_poly.pdbx_seq_one_letter_code
_entity_poly.pdbx_strand_id
1 'polypeptide(L)'
;MSTAQGRPPAPSRRRPGSTAWRRTALAGATCATVLAGLVLPAGATPLPGGLGPCLPGSCPTGHPAAGTGAFAGRDDNVNVFTGGDFRVRGTARAAEGRVVALGAFDLRTTGGDGRYSVGNTGSGTRTPPSDGADFLTTGQALTVAPGRRLEAARGTVRHAGPATGTVLGRSVTDPAAARPYARLRQDLAAASRCYARGADGHARRTTGTARNTGAETVFTGDGRSALQVFDVGFDLTGPGGAPQGIRFTAVPPSATVLVNLTGPARVVSVRDGAPAAGPGRLRERLLWNLPDAGRADFRGPGQFQGSVLAGNPAGESTVRAAGMNGRFYTAGSLTHTSGPGAGGAPQFHALPFTGDLPSCGAAGPAAAQVRGQVTVVKKDAATGRPLAGARFQLWRETNRKPGLQAAGPGADRRAGAVCVTDARGTCRRAVDPGTYYWQEVQAPPGYLKNAVNVTRPFALTTGNAARGITVTVADPRAPLGTIRLVKRNTRTGRPLQGAVFELWRETNGRPGLQTTARADLRVVAGCATDPAGRCTFPGLPLGTYYLRETAVPEGFRLTAARVFGPYRLTTRNVTAGLTATIRNTPGEPAKGKG
;
A
#
# COMPACT_ATOMS: atom_id res chain seq x y z
N MET A 1 -74.89 -2.48 -16.76
CA MET A 1 -75.23 -2.09 -18.15
C MET A 1 -74.09 -1.27 -18.72
N SER A 2 -73.79 -1.39 -20.01
CA SER A 2 -72.66 -0.74 -20.68
C SER A 2 -73.15 0.08 -21.87
N THR A 3 -72.77 1.36 -21.93
CA THR A 3 -72.61 2.25 -23.10
C THR A 3 -72.28 3.67 -22.57
N ALA A 4 -71.72 4.66 -23.28
CA ALA A 4 -70.72 4.78 -24.35
C ALA A 4 -70.96 6.14 -25.08
N GLN A 5 -69.88 6.91 -25.38
CA GLN A 5 -69.84 8.07 -26.31
C GLN A 5 -70.67 9.34 -25.90
N GLY A 6 -70.38 10.58 -26.34
CA GLY A 6 -69.16 11.11 -27.00
C GLY A 6 -69.30 12.51 -27.66
N ARG A 7 -68.46 13.49 -27.23
CA ARG A 7 -67.85 14.62 -28.01
C ARG A 7 -68.68 15.89 -28.46
N PRO A 8 -68.01 17.00 -28.86
CA PRO A 8 -68.46 18.41 -28.68
C PRO A 8 -68.57 19.25 -30.00
N PRO A 9 -68.67 20.61 -29.96
CA PRO A 9 -67.48 21.44 -30.33
C PRO A 9 -67.34 22.85 -29.67
N ALA A 10 -66.27 23.57 -30.06
CA ALA A 10 -65.79 24.91 -29.62
C ALA A 10 -66.22 26.04 -30.62
N PRO A 11 -65.54 27.22 -30.84
CA PRO A 11 -64.56 28.05 -30.07
C PRO A 11 -64.77 29.62 -30.19
N SER A 12 -63.73 30.40 -29.84
CA SER A 12 -63.33 31.75 -30.39
C SER A 12 -63.76 33.03 -29.61
N ARG A 13 -63.06 34.18 -29.64
CA ARG A 13 -61.68 34.61 -30.07
C ARG A 13 -61.39 35.98 -29.36
N ARG A 14 -60.30 36.12 -28.58
CA ARG A 14 -59.03 36.86 -28.85
C ARG A 14 -59.07 38.38 -29.21
N ARG A 15 -58.08 39.11 -28.62
CA ARG A 15 -57.37 40.38 -29.01
C ARG A 15 -57.78 41.70 -28.27
N PRO A 16 -56.92 42.77 -28.22
CA PRO A 16 -55.68 42.77 -27.42
C PRO A 16 -55.29 44.12 -26.72
N GLY A 17 -54.57 44.04 -25.60
CA GLY A 17 -53.38 44.86 -25.26
C GLY A 17 -53.46 46.39 -25.06
N SER A 18 -53.07 46.84 -23.86
CA SER A 18 -52.21 48.03 -23.68
C SER A 18 -51.35 47.93 -22.40
N THR A 19 -50.19 48.61 -22.44
CA THR A 19 -49.17 48.79 -21.37
C THR A 19 -49.63 49.80 -20.30
N ALA A 20 -49.06 50.01 -19.10
CA ALA A 20 -47.81 49.68 -18.39
C ALA A 20 -48.05 49.96 -16.87
N TRP A 21 -47.18 49.76 -15.86
CA TRP A 21 -45.83 49.18 -15.66
C TRP A 21 -45.67 48.91 -14.14
N ARG A 22 -45.09 47.77 -13.70
CA ARG A 22 -44.41 47.64 -12.38
C ARG A 22 -43.26 46.63 -12.48
N ARG A 23 -42.10 46.97 -11.90
CA ARG A 23 -40.91 46.09 -11.83
C ARG A 23 -41.01 45.16 -10.61
N THR A 24 -40.83 43.86 -10.81
CA THR A 24 -40.57 42.89 -9.74
C THR A 24 -39.38 42.02 -10.15
N ALA A 25 -38.37 41.96 -9.27
CA ALA A 25 -37.20 41.10 -9.47
C ALA A 25 -37.48 39.69 -8.93
N LEU A 26 -36.94 38.66 -9.59
CA LEU A 26 -37.09 37.28 -9.16
C LEU A 26 -36.22 37.01 -7.91
N ALA A 27 -36.84 36.47 -6.85
CA ALA A 27 -36.15 35.71 -5.82
C ALA A 27 -36.34 34.22 -6.11
N GLY A 28 -35.23 33.47 -6.26
CA GLY A 28 -35.28 32.05 -6.58
C GLY A 28 -35.72 31.20 -5.40
N ALA A 29 -36.71 30.34 -5.59
CA ALA A 29 -37.11 29.35 -4.58
C ALA A 29 -36.06 28.24 -4.47
N THR A 30 -35.28 28.24 -3.41
CA THR A 30 -34.38 27.14 -3.05
C THR A 30 -35.20 25.96 -2.54
N CYS A 31 -35.36 24.92 -3.36
CA CYS A 31 -35.84 23.62 -2.88
C CYS A 31 -34.85 23.05 -1.86
N ALA A 32 -35.26 22.98 -0.60
CA ALA A 32 -34.49 22.35 0.47
C ALA A 32 -34.46 20.82 0.26
N THR A 33 -33.46 20.31 -0.44
CA THR A 33 -33.15 18.89 -0.43
C THR A 33 -32.68 18.52 0.98
N VAL A 34 -33.50 17.74 1.70
CA VAL A 34 -33.09 17.09 2.95
C VAL A 34 -31.96 16.11 2.61
N LEU A 35 -30.73 16.57 2.79
CA LEU A 35 -29.55 15.71 2.83
C LEU A 35 -29.70 14.82 4.06
N ALA A 36 -30.25 13.63 3.85
CA ALA A 36 -30.06 12.50 4.74
C ALA A 36 -28.56 12.21 4.78
N GLY A 37 -27.86 12.87 5.70
CA GLY A 37 -26.44 12.71 5.89
C GLY A 37 -26.18 11.25 6.25
N LEU A 38 -25.60 10.50 5.31
CA LEU A 38 -24.94 9.25 5.65
C LEU A 38 -23.79 9.63 6.61
N VAL A 39 -24.06 9.50 7.91
CA VAL A 39 -23.01 9.42 8.93
C VAL A 39 -22.31 8.10 8.65
N LEU A 40 -21.33 8.14 7.75
CA LEU A 40 -20.36 7.06 7.60
C LEU A 40 -19.76 6.82 8.99
N PRO A 41 -19.70 5.56 9.46
CA PRO A 41 -19.11 5.28 10.77
C PRO A 41 -17.68 5.80 10.77
N ALA A 42 -17.31 6.50 11.84
CA ALA A 42 -15.99 7.12 11.98
C ALA A 42 -14.91 6.06 11.73
N GLY A 43 -13.96 6.40 10.84
CA GLY A 43 -13.08 5.42 10.21
C GLY A 43 -12.40 4.49 11.21
N ALA A 44 -12.74 3.21 11.11
CA ALA A 44 -12.05 2.14 11.80
C ALA A 44 -10.55 2.21 11.51
N THR A 45 -9.73 2.08 12.56
CA THR A 45 -8.26 2.12 12.43
C THR A 45 -7.62 0.93 13.13
N PRO A 46 -6.51 0.39 12.59
CA PRO A 46 -5.65 -0.53 13.32
C PRO A 46 -4.91 0.23 14.44
N LEU A 47 -4.08 -0.48 15.19
CA LEU A 47 -3.24 0.13 16.22
C LEU A 47 -2.25 1.16 15.62
N PRO A 48 -1.82 2.18 16.40
CA PRO A 48 -0.90 3.21 15.94
C PRO A 48 0.37 2.67 15.27
N GLY A 49 0.93 3.44 14.34
CA GLY A 49 2.15 3.06 13.62
C GLY A 49 2.01 1.90 12.63
N GLY A 50 0.79 1.44 12.34
CA GLY A 50 0.54 0.26 11.49
C GLY A 50 0.74 -1.07 12.23
N LEU A 51 0.73 -1.02 13.57
CA LEU A 51 0.76 -2.19 14.43
C LEU A 51 -0.52 -3.04 14.31
N GLY A 52 -0.39 -4.34 14.60
CA GLY A 52 -1.53 -5.26 14.67
C GLY A 52 -1.57 -6.26 13.50
N PRO A 53 -1.90 -5.85 12.27
CA PRO A 53 -1.92 -6.78 11.13
C PRO A 53 -0.54 -7.36 10.84
N CYS A 54 -0.47 -8.56 10.25
CA CYS A 54 0.80 -9.05 9.69
C CYS A 54 1.28 -8.12 8.58
N LEU A 55 2.58 -7.77 8.55
CA LEU A 55 3.15 -6.95 7.48
C LEU A 55 3.41 -7.81 6.22
N PRO A 56 2.94 -7.38 5.03
CA PRO A 56 2.91 -8.22 3.85
C PRO A 56 4.30 -8.55 3.29
N GLY A 57 4.55 -9.85 3.13
CA GLY A 57 5.70 -10.44 2.44
C GLY A 57 5.45 -11.92 2.19
N SER A 58 5.06 -12.65 3.25
CA SER A 58 4.51 -14.01 3.16
C SER A 58 3.63 -14.33 4.39
N CYS A 59 2.68 -13.47 4.73
CA CYS A 59 1.76 -13.70 5.85
C CYS A 59 0.97 -15.02 5.67
N PRO A 60 0.71 -15.81 6.72
CA PRO A 60 -0.12 -17.00 6.60
C PRO A 60 -1.53 -16.67 6.11
N THR A 61 -2.10 -17.55 5.29
CA THR A 61 -3.51 -17.48 4.88
C THR A 61 -4.47 -17.91 6.00
N GLY A 62 -3.95 -18.56 7.04
CA GLY A 62 -4.59 -18.71 8.34
C GLY A 62 -3.55 -18.96 9.43
N HIS A 63 -3.64 -18.27 10.55
CA HIS A 63 -2.65 -18.42 11.63
C HIS A 63 -2.87 -19.75 12.36
N PRO A 64 -1.90 -20.69 12.33
CA PRO A 64 -2.04 -21.98 12.97
C PRO A 64 -2.11 -21.82 14.50
N ALA A 65 -2.54 -22.87 15.19
CA ALA A 65 -2.24 -23.01 16.61
C ALA A 65 -0.72 -23.13 16.82
N ALA A 66 -0.24 -22.79 18.02
CA ALA A 66 1.19 -22.88 18.32
C ALA A 66 1.71 -24.33 18.18
N GLY A 67 2.85 -24.52 17.51
CA GLY A 67 3.42 -25.83 17.22
C GLY A 67 4.86 -25.77 16.70
N THR A 68 5.37 -26.90 16.22
CA THR A 68 6.79 -27.11 15.87
C THR A 68 7.05 -27.44 14.39
N GLY A 69 6.00 -27.53 13.55
CA GLY A 69 6.07 -27.91 12.12
C GLY A 69 6.70 -26.86 11.19
N ALA A 70 6.52 -26.96 9.86
CA ALA A 70 7.11 -26.00 8.91
C ALA A 70 6.72 -24.52 9.18
N PHE A 71 7.47 -23.55 8.65
CA PHE A 71 7.06 -22.14 8.74
C PHE A 71 5.76 -21.91 7.94
N ALA A 72 4.73 -21.39 8.61
CA ALA A 72 3.42 -21.13 8.00
C ALA A 72 3.36 -19.80 7.22
N GLY A 73 4.40 -18.99 7.35
CA GLY A 73 4.54 -17.68 6.75
C GLY A 73 5.65 -16.89 7.42
N ARG A 74 5.66 -15.57 7.20
CA ARG A 74 6.54 -14.61 7.87
C ARG A 74 5.80 -13.32 8.17
N ASP A 75 6.14 -12.70 9.29
CA ASP A 75 5.59 -11.41 9.72
C ASP A 75 6.70 -10.47 10.18
N ASP A 76 6.90 -9.38 9.43
CA ASP A 76 7.88 -8.35 9.74
C ASP A 76 7.33 -7.25 10.69
N ASN A 77 6.08 -7.35 11.15
CA ASN A 77 5.52 -6.41 12.12
C ASN A 77 6.04 -6.69 13.55
N VAL A 78 6.02 -5.64 14.38
CA VAL A 78 6.39 -5.75 15.79
C VAL A 78 5.36 -6.64 16.51
N ASN A 79 5.82 -7.70 17.16
CA ASN A 79 5.01 -8.55 18.01
C ASN A 79 5.08 -8.11 19.47
N VAL A 80 6.27 -7.73 19.95
CA VAL A 80 6.49 -7.23 21.31
C VAL A 80 7.08 -5.82 21.24
N PHE A 81 6.37 -4.84 21.79
CA PHE A 81 6.87 -3.47 21.96
C PHE A 81 6.94 -3.10 23.45
N THR A 82 8.04 -2.47 23.84
CA THR A 82 8.26 -1.98 25.19
C THR A 82 8.81 -0.55 25.13
N GLY A 83 8.07 0.41 25.68
CA GLY A 83 8.45 1.82 25.72
C GLY A 83 9.53 2.15 26.77
N GLY A 84 9.75 1.25 27.73
CA GLY A 84 10.87 1.22 28.67
C GLY A 84 11.78 -0.01 28.45
N ASP A 85 12.24 -0.61 29.53
CA ASP A 85 13.16 -1.76 29.51
C ASP A 85 12.42 -3.09 29.31
N PHE A 86 13.06 -4.03 28.61
CA PHE A 86 12.60 -5.41 28.53
C PHE A 86 13.56 -6.34 29.31
N ARG A 87 13.07 -6.87 30.43
CA ARG A 87 13.77 -7.75 31.36
C ARG A 87 13.30 -9.19 31.17
N VAL A 88 14.24 -10.12 31.00
CA VAL A 88 13.94 -11.57 30.95
C VAL A 88 14.48 -12.23 32.21
N ARG A 89 13.64 -13.02 32.89
CA ARG A 89 13.89 -13.64 34.21
C ARG A 89 13.32 -15.06 34.28
N GLY A 90 13.62 -15.78 35.37
CA GLY A 90 13.03 -17.10 35.64
C GLY A 90 13.25 -18.08 34.49
N THR A 91 12.29 -18.97 34.25
CA THR A 91 12.35 -19.95 33.14
C THR A 91 11.70 -19.44 31.84
N ALA A 92 11.48 -18.13 31.70
CA ALA A 92 10.95 -17.53 30.48
C ALA A 92 11.85 -17.85 29.27
N ARG A 93 11.21 -18.19 28.14
CA ARG A 93 11.82 -19.00 27.09
C ARG A 93 11.99 -18.30 25.75
N ALA A 94 10.96 -17.58 25.28
CA ALA A 94 11.00 -17.01 23.94
C ALA A 94 10.10 -15.79 23.74
N ALA A 95 10.36 -15.03 22.68
CA ALA A 95 9.43 -14.07 22.08
C ALA A 95 9.48 -14.18 20.55
N GLU A 96 8.46 -14.78 19.95
CA GLU A 96 8.34 -14.91 18.50
C GLU A 96 8.02 -13.56 17.84
N GLY A 97 8.40 -13.40 16.58
CA GLY A 97 8.19 -12.16 15.83
C GLY A 97 9.18 -11.06 16.24
N ARG A 98 9.00 -9.85 15.69
CA ARG A 98 9.92 -8.74 15.94
C ARG A 98 9.71 -8.13 17.34
N VAL A 99 10.80 -8.00 18.09
CA VAL A 99 10.84 -7.41 19.43
C VAL A 99 11.50 -6.04 19.39
N VAL A 100 10.90 -5.05 20.03
CA VAL A 100 11.43 -3.68 20.15
C VAL A 100 11.33 -3.22 21.61
N ALA A 101 12.47 -2.87 22.20
CA ALA A 101 12.56 -2.18 23.49
C ALA A 101 13.19 -0.80 23.27
N LEU A 102 12.52 0.28 23.68
CA LEU A 102 13.12 1.63 23.62
C LEU A 102 14.16 1.83 24.74
N GLY A 103 14.03 1.11 25.85
CA GLY A 103 15.02 1.03 26.92
C GLY A 103 16.07 -0.06 26.68
N ALA A 104 16.58 -0.62 27.79
CA ALA A 104 17.56 -1.70 27.78
C ALA A 104 16.89 -3.06 27.59
N PHE A 105 17.67 -4.04 27.13
CA PHE A 105 17.30 -5.46 27.18
C PHE A 105 18.24 -6.19 28.13
N ASP A 106 17.70 -6.87 29.14
CA ASP A 106 18.51 -7.53 30.19
C ASP A 106 18.03 -8.97 30.43
N LEU A 107 18.83 -9.93 29.98
CA LEU A 107 18.56 -11.36 29.99
C LEU A 107 19.26 -12.06 31.16
N ARG A 108 18.46 -12.48 32.15
CA ARG A 108 18.89 -13.21 33.36
C ARG A 108 17.98 -14.43 33.61
N THR A 109 17.80 -15.27 32.58
CA THR A 109 17.01 -16.52 32.69
C THR A 109 17.73 -17.55 33.56
N THR A 110 16.97 -18.30 34.36
CA THR A 110 17.42 -19.46 35.14
C THR A 110 17.01 -20.80 34.50
N GLY A 111 16.37 -20.78 33.32
CA GLY A 111 15.99 -21.98 32.57
C GLY A 111 17.17 -22.90 32.23
N GLY A 112 16.90 -24.21 32.14
CA GLY A 112 17.92 -25.28 32.20
C GLY A 112 18.99 -25.29 31.09
N ASP A 113 18.72 -24.77 29.89
CA ASP A 113 19.72 -24.64 28.81
C ASP A 113 20.32 -23.22 28.70
N GLY A 114 19.90 -22.31 29.59
CA GLY A 114 20.37 -20.93 29.68
C GLY A 114 19.91 -20.00 28.55
N ARG A 115 18.95 -20.42 27.72
CA ARG A 115 18.60 -19.73 26.46
C ARG A 115 17.27 -18.98 26.49
N TYR A 116 17.29 -17.80 25.87
CA TYR A 116 16.10 -17.07 25.42
C TYR A 116 16.15 -16.81 23.92
N SER A 117 15.10 -17.16 23.17
CA SER A 117 15.07 -16.99 21.70
C SER A 117 14.13 -15.86 21.27
N VAL A 118 14.54 -15.04 20.30
CA VAL A 118 13.74 -13.94 19.72
C VAL A 118 13.52 -14.13 18.22
N GLY A 119 12.37 -13.69 17.69
CA GLY A 119 12.03 -13.79 16.28
C GLY A 119 11.63 -15.20 15.84
N ASN A 120 12.59 -16.11 15.74
CA ASN A 120 12.36 -17.53 15.51
C ASN A 120 12.64 -18.33 16.78
N THR A 121 11.60 -18.97 17.31
CA THR A 121 11.58 -19.58 18.65
C THR A 121 11.55 -21.10 18.63
N GLY A 122 11.51 -21.74 17.45
CA GLY A 122 11.40 -23.20 17.30
C GLY A 122 9.99 -23.75 17.59
N SER A 123 9.31 -23.25 18.61
CA SER A 123 7.88 -23.47 18.88
C SER A 123 7.11 -22.14 18.88
N GLY A 124 5.90 -22.13 18.32
CA GLY A 124 5.04 -20.95 18.26
C GLY A 124 4.11 -20.96 17.05
N THR A 125 3.67 -19.79 16.58
CA THR A 125 2.89 -19.65 15.33
C THR A 125 3.66 -20.05 14.07
N ARG A 126 4.98 -20.22 14.18
CA ARG A 126 5.91 -20.54 13.08
C ARG A 126 5.86 -19.45 11.99
N THR A 127 5.82 -18.20 12.44
CA THR A 127 5.79 -16.97 11.62
C THR A 127 6.89 -15.99 12.05
N PRO A 128 8.17 -16.37 11.91
CA PRO A 128 9.28 -15.48 12.21
C PRO A 128 9.30 -14.27 11.26
N PRO A 129 10.02 -13.18 11.59
CA PRO A 129 10.30 -12.12 10.64
C PRO A 129 11.13 -12.63 9.44
N SER A 130 11.32 -11.79 8.43
CA SER A 130 12.16 -12.09 7.26
C SER A 130 13.62 -12.36 7.66
N ASP A 131 14.27 -13.31 6.99
CA ASP A 131 15.69 -13.60 7.23
C ASP A 131 16.52 -12.33 6.97
N GLY A 132 17.39 -11.97 7.92
CA GLY A 132 18.16 -10.73 7.94
C GLY A 132 17.46 -9.51 8.58
N ALA A 133 16.14 -9.55 8.81
CA ALA A 133 15.42 -8.49 9.51
C ALA A 133 15.88 -8.37 10.98
N ASP A 134 15.66 -7.22 11.62
CA ASP A 134 15.95 -7.09 13.05
C ASP A 134 14.90 -7.86 13.86
N PHE A 135 15.34 -8.89 14.57
CA PHE A 135 14.50 -9.71 15.46
C PHE A 135 14.39 -9.07 16.84
N LEU A 136 15.47 -8.43 17.30
CA LEU A 136 15.49 -7.58 18.49
C LEU A 136 16.05 -6.20 18.11
N THR A 137 15.37 -5.14 18.54
CA THR A 137 15.85 -3.76 18.48
C THR A 137 15.87 -3.18 19.90
N THR A 138 17.01 -2.66 20.38
CA THR A 138 17.12 -1.99 21.69
C THR A 138 17.54 -0.52 21.54
N GLY A 139 16.93 0.36 22.32
CA GLY A 139 17.29 1.79 22.38
C GLY A 139 18.37 2.14 23.41
N GLN A 140 18.70 1.20 24.31
CA GLN A 140 19.81 1.29 25.25
C GLN A 140 20.66 0.01 25.19
N ALA A 141 21.41 -0.26 26.26
CA ALA A 141 22.30 -1.42 26.38
C ALA A 141 21.58 -2.77 26.24
N LEU A 142 22.33 -3.77 25.77
CA LEU A 142 21.97 -5.17 25.70
C LEU A 142 22.83 -5.96 26.69
N THR A 143 22.21 -6.57 27.70
CA THR A 143 22.92 -7.38 28.71
C THR A 143 22.44 -8.82 28.64
N VAL A 144 23.37 -9.75 28.47
CA VAL A 144 23.14 -11.19 28.62
C VAL A 144 24.00 -11.68 29.78
N ALA A 145 23.37 -12.24 30.82
CA ALA A 145 24.09 -12.71 32.01
C ALA A 145 25.08 -13.84 31.70
N PRO A 146 26.15 -14.01 32.52
CA PRO A 146 27.08 -15.12 32.40
C PRO A 146 26.38 -16.49 32.34
N GLY A 147 26.86 -17.35 31.44
CA GLY A 147 26.25 -18.67 31.17
C GLY A 147 24.91 -18.63 30.44
N ARG A 148 24.40 -17.46 30.02
CA ARG A 148 23.14 -17.32 29.27
C ARG A 148 23.38 -16.93 27.82
N ARG A 149 22.38 -17.21 26.98
CA ARG A 149 22.42 -17.08 25.51
C ARG A 149 21.16 -16.44 24.97
N LEU A 150 21.30 -15.35 24.22
CA LEU A 150 20.23 -14.77 23.41
C LEU A 150 20.31 -15.35 21.99
N GLU A 151 19.30 -16.09 21.54
CA GLU A 151 19.24 -16.61 20.16
C GLU A 151 18.39 -15.73 19.25
N ALA A 152 18.95 -15.34 18.11
CA ALA A 152 18.27 -14.64 17.02
C ALA A 152 18.65 -15.28 15.67
N ALA A 153 18.45 -16.60 15.55
CA ALA A 153 18.91 -17.37 14.40
C ALA A 153 18.30 -16.85 13.08
N ARG A 154 19.17 -16.49 12.13
CA ARG A 154 18.86 -15.80 10.85
C ARG A 154 18.36 -14.36 10.97
N GLY A 155 18.27 -13.80 12.17
CA GLY A 155 17.90 -12.41 12.41
C GLY A 155 19.09 -11.51 12.76
N THR A 156 18.79 -10.21 12.85
CA THR A 156 19.69 -9.19 13.39
C THR A 156 19.26 -8.79 14.81
N VAL A 157 20.22 -8.68 15.73
CA VAL A 157 20.07 -8.04 17.04
C VAL A 157 20.69 -6.65 16.91
N ARG A 158 19.84 -5.61 16.83
CA ARG A 158 20.27 -4.23 16.65
C ARG A 158 20.16 -3.48 17.96
N HIS A 159 21.24 -2.90 18.45
CA HIS A 159 21.30 -2.26 19.77
C HIS A 159 21.98 -0.89 19.71
N ALA A 160 21.40 0.11 20.37
CA ALA A 160 21.97 1.46 20.40
C ALA A 160 23.04 1.66 21.48
N GLY A 161 22.92 0.98 22.62
CA GLY A 161 23.94 0.96 23.68
C GLY A 161 24.96 -0.18 23.52
N PRO A 162 25.90 -0.33 24.47
CA PRO A 162 26.83 -1.46 24.49
C PRO A 162 26.10 -2.80 24.63
N ALA A 163 26.70 -3.87 24.10
CA ALA A 163 26.23 -5.24 24.26
C ALA A 163 27.22 -6.08 25.07
N THR A 164 26.72 -6.93 25.97
CA THR A 164 27.53 -7.83 26.81
C THR A 164 26.93 -9.24 26.86
N GLY A 165 27.80 -10.24 27.03
CA GLY A 165 27.43 -11.66 27.08
C GLY A 165 27.17 -12.30 25.70
N THR A 166 26.51 -13.46 25.68
CA THR A 166 26.46 -14.32 24.49
C THR A 166 25.23 -14.06 23.63
N VAL A 167 25.44 -13.55 22.41
CA VAL A 167 24.41 -13.38 21.38
C VAL A 167 24.68 -14.35 20.22
N LEU A 168 23.71 -15.22 19.92
CA LEU A 168 23.73 -16.19 18.83
C LEU A 168 22.88 -15.69 17.66
N GLY A 169 23.51 -14.85 16.84
CA GLY A 169 22.89 -14.18 15.69
C GLY A 169 23.76 -13.01 15.22
N ARG A 170 23.29 -12.24 14.22
CA ARG A 170 24.03 -11.05 13.78
C ARG A 170 23.81 -9.90 14.78
N SER A 171 24.80 -9.57 15.61
CA SER A 171 24.74 -8.35 16.44
C SER A 171 25.19 -7.13 15.65
N VAL A 172 24.49 -5.99 15.81
CA VAL A 172 24.81 -4.71 15.16
C VAL A 172 24.61 -3.56 16.15
N THR A 173 25.69 -2.85 16.44
CA THR A 173 25.63 -1.59 17.19
C THR A 173 25.19 -0.46 16.26
N ASP A 174 24.16 0.29 16.66
CA ASP A 174 23.55 1.34 15.86
C ASP A 174 22.90 2.38 16.79
N PRO A 175 23.54 3.54 17.06
CA PRO A 175 22.99 4.59 17.93
C PRO A 175 21.64 5.18 17.47
N ALA A 176 21.17 4.82 16.27
CA ALA A 176 19.86 5.18 15.76
C ALA A 176 18.82 4.04 15.83
N ALA A 177 19.18 2.85 16.33
CA ALA A 177 18.38 1.62 16.30
C ALA A 177 16.89 1.81 16.66
N ALA A 178 16.61 2.45 17.79
CA ALA A 178 15.25 2.66 18.28
C ALA A 178 14.57 3.95 17.78
N ARG A 179 15.28 4.83 17.05
CA ARG A 179 14.71 6.11 16.55
C ARG A 179 13.44 5.92 15.69
N PRO A 180 13.32 4.90 14.81
CA PRO A 180 12.08 4.65 14.05
C PRO A 180 10.84 4.38 14.92
N TYR A 181 11.05 4.01 16.19
CA TYR A 181 10.00 3.60 17.13
C TYR A 181 9.76 4.62 18.25
N ALA A 182 10.51 5.72 18.31
CA ALA A 182 10.49 6.64 19.44
C ALA A 182 9.10 7.28 19.70
N ARG A 183 8.37 7.65 18.64
CA ARG A 183 7.00 8.19 18.76
C ARG A 183 5.97 7.14 19.19
N LEU A 184 6.20 5.87 18.87
CA LEU A 184 5.23 4.78 19.07
C LEU A 184 4.83 4.62 20.54
N ARG A 185 5.74 4.91 21.48
CA ARG A 185 5.44 4.96 22.93
C ARG A 185 4.37 6.00 23.27
N GLN A 186 4.48 7.20 22.71
CA GLN A 186 3.54 8.30 22.93
C GLN A 186 2.20 8.00 22.25
N ASP A 187 2.25 7.52 21.01
CA ASP A 187 1.06 7.19 20.20
C ASP A 187 0.26 6.05 20.85
N LEU A 188 0.92 4.99 21.35
CA LEU A 188 0.28 3.89 22.06
C LEU A 188 -0.32 4.32 23.40
N ALA A 189 0.35 5.19 24.16
CA ALA A 189 -0.18 5.73 25.41
C ALA A 189 -1.43 6.61 25.18
N ALA A 190 -1.42 7.43 24.11
CA ALA A 190 -2.57 8.24 23.72
C ALA A 190 -3.74 7.38 23.24
N ALA A 191 -3.48 6.42 22.35
CA ALA A 191 -4.47 5.49 21.85
C ALA A 191 -5.09 4.63 22.96
N SER A 192 -4.28 4.10 23.87
CA SER A 192 -4.77 3.30 25.01
C SER A 192 -5.74 4.09 25.91
N ARG A 193 -5.41 5.34 26.25
CA ARG A 193 -6.33 6.22 26.99
C ARG A 193 -7.61 6.48 26.20
N CYS A 194 -7.52 6.72 24.90
CA CYS A 194 -8.69 6.93 24.03
C CYS A 194 -9.56 5.68 23.81
N TYR A 195 -8.98 4.48 23.84
CA TYR A 195 -9.79 3.26 23.73
C TYR A 195 -10.67 3.09 24.97
N ALA A 196 -10.17 3.48 26.14
CA ALA A 196 -10.93 3.53 27.39
C ALA A 196 -11.84 4.77 27.54
N ARG A 197 -11.47 5.91 26.97
CA ARG A 197 -12.14 7.20 27.19
C ARG A 197 -12.47 7.92 25.86
N GLY A 198 -13.61 8.58 25.78
CA GLY A 198 -13.95 9.43 24.65
C GLY A 198 -12.95 10.59 24.47
N ALA A 199 -13.10 11.36 23.39
CA ALA A 199 -12.28 12.55 23.15
C ALA A 199 -12.52 13.67 24.19
N ASP A 200 -13.66 13.58 24.90
CA ASP A 200 -14.08 14.36 26.06
C ASP A 200 -13.43 13.89 27.39
N GLY A 201 -12.70 12.77 27.38
CA GLY A 201 -12.09 12.19 28.57
C GLY A 201 -13.04 11.34 29.45
N HIS A 202 -14.32 11.25 29.11
CA HIS A 202 -15.27 10.39 29.83
C HIS A 202 -15.10 8.92 29.45
N ALA A 203 -15.48 7.99 30.33
CA ALA A 203 -15.44 6.55 30.00
C ALA A 203 -16.24 6.25 28.73
N ARG A 204 -15.67 5.42 27.84
CA ARG A 204 -16.32 5.09 26.56
C ARG A 204 -17.59 4.29 26.82
N ARG A 205 -18.69 4.64 26.14
CA ARG A 205 -19.94 3.86 26.23
C ARG A 205 -19.68 2.39 25.92
N THR A 206 -19.95 1.52 26.88
CA THR A 206 -19.86 0.07 26.72
C THR A 206 -20.99 -0.46 25.84
N THR A 207 -20.75 -1.60 25.20
CA THR A 207 -21.75 -2.36 24.43
C THR A 207 -21.95 -3.76 25.01
N GLY A 208 -21.50 -3.98 26.24
CA GLY A 208 -21.54 -5.26 26.90
C GLY A 208 -21.16 -5.13 28.38
N THR A 209 -21.33 -6.21 29.12
CA THR A 209 -21.03 -6.30 30.55
C THR A 209 -20.03 -7.42 30.83
N ALA A 210 -19.25 -7.28 31.90
CA ALA A 210 -18.32 -8.30 32.37
C ALA A 210 -18.67 -8.69 33.80
N ARG A 211 -18.76 -10.01 34.08
CA ARG A 211 -19.03 -10.54 35.42
C ARG A 211 -18.06 -11.67 35.74
N ASN A 212 -17.29 -11.50 36.81
CA ASN A 212 -16.48 -12.55 37.41
C ASN A 212 -17.38 -13.41 38.33
N THR A 213 -17.32 -14.74 38.18
CA THR A 213 -18.06 -15.74 38.99
C THR A 213 -17.15 -16.57 39.90
N GLY A 214 -15.87 -16.18 40.00
CA GLY A 214 -14.81 -16.93 40.67
C GLY A 214 -14.23 -18.06 39.81
N ALA A 215 -15.08 -18.87 39.19
CA ALA A 215 -14.62 -19.93 38.28
C ALA A 215 -14.23 -19.39 36.89
N GLU A 216 -14.89 -18.31 36.45
CA GLU A 216 -14.81 -17.74 35.10
C GLU A 216 -15.17 -16.24 35.12
N THR A 217 -14.59 -15.44 34.21
CA THR A 217 -15.16 -14.13 33.86
C THR A 217 -15.90 -14.22 32.53
N VAL A 218 -17.20 -13.89 32.58
CA VAL A 218 -18.11 -13.89 31.42
C VAL A 218 -18.26 -12.47 30.90
N PHE A 219 -18.02 -12.29 29.61
CA PHE A 219 -18.17 -11.06 28.85
C PHE A 219 -19.38 -11.19 27.93
N THR A 220 -20.48 -10.51 28.24
CA THR A 220 -21.73 -10.57 27.47
C THR A 220 -21.88 -9.31 26.61
N GLY A 221 -21.72 -9.45 25.30
CA GLY A 221 -21.93 -8.36 24.34
C GLY A 221 -23.41 -8.09 24.04
N ASP A 222 -23.69 -7.05 23.24
CA ASP A 222 -25.07 -6.69 22.84
C ASP A 222 -25.61 -7.49 21.64
N GLY A 223 -24.87 -8.45 21.12
CA GLY A 223 -25.26 -9.28 19.98
C GLY A 223 -25.27 -8.60 18.61
N ARG A 224 -24.96 -7.30 18.51
CA ARG A 224 -25.16 -6.51 17.27
C ARG A 224 -24.03 -5.53 16.92
N SER A 225 -23.31 -5.00 17.89
CA SER A 225 -22.28 -3.99 17.66
C SER A 225 -21.02 -4.61 17.04
N ALA A 226 -20.51 -3.99 15.98
CA ALA A 226 -19.30 -4.40 15.27
C ALA A 226 -18.01 -4.21 16.09
N LEU A 227 -18.05 -3.29 17.05
CA LEU A 227 -17.07 -3.17 18.13
C LEU A 227 -17.80 -3.47 19.44
N GLN A 228 -17.31 -4.47 20.18
CA GLN A 228 -17.76 -4.81 21.51
C GLN A 228 -16.84 -4.18 22.56
N VAL A 229 -17.35 -3.23 23.34
CA VAL A 229 -16.58 -2.49 24.36
C VAL A 229 -17.02 -2.91 25.76
N PHE A 230 -16.05 -3.35 26.56
CA PHE A 230 -16.23 -3.77 27.96
C PHE A 230 -15.29 -2.98 28.86
N ASP A 231 -15.83 -2.33 29.90
CA ASP A 231 -15.04 -1.69 30.95
C ASP A 231 -15.04 -2.56 32.21
N VAL A 232 -13.84 -2.80 32.75
CA VAL A 232 -13.60 -3.78 33.82
C VAL A 232 -12.74 -3.17 34.92
N GLY A 233 -13.36 -2.91 36.07
CA GLY A 233 -12.73 -2.34 37.26
C GLY A 233 -12.17 -3.36 38.26
N PHE A 234 -12.16 -4.65 37.92
CA PHE A 234 -11.75 -5.75 38.80
C PHE A 234 -10.65 -6.62 38.17
N ASP A 235 -9.98 -7.43 39.00
CA ASP A 235 -8.96 -8.37 38.55
C ASP A 235 -9.59 -9.61 37.91
N LEU A 236 -8.96 -10.11 36.85
CA LEU A 236 -9.37 -11.31 36.14
C LEU A 236 -8.77 -12.54 36.81
N THR A 237 -9.17 -12.80 38.05
CA THR A 237 -8.75 -13.97 38.85
C THR A 237 -9.92 -14.65 39.53
N GLY A 238 -9.78 -15.95 39.82
CA GLY A 238 -10.67 -16.65 40.75
C GLY A 238 -10.36 -16.36 42.22
N PRO A 239 -11.05 -17.06 43.16
CA PRO A 239 -10.83 -16.91 44.60
C PRO A 239 -9.36 -17.08 44.98
N GLY A 240 -8.86 -16.26 45.92
CA GLY A 240 -7.45 -16.26 46.31
C GLY A 240 -6.46 -15.88 45.18
N GLY A 241 -6.94 -15.32 44.07
CA GLY A 241 -6.10 -15.01 42.90
C GLY A 241 -5.85 -16.20 41.96
N ALA A 242 -6.61 -17.30 42.12
CA ALA A 242 -6.48 -18.54 41.34
C ALA A 242 -6.72 -18.35 39.83
N PRO A 243 -6.23 -19.26 38.98
CA PRO A 243 -6.55 -19.24 37.54
C PRO A 243 -8.03 -19.53 37.27
N GLN A 244 -8.66 -18.69 36.45
CA GLN A 244 -10.07 -18.80 36.05
C GLN A 244 -10.23 -18.96 34.52
N GLY A 245 -11.44 -19.30 34.07
CA GLY A 245 -11.82 -19.22 32.66
C GLY A 245 -12.10 -17.79 32.18
N ILE A 246 -12.09 -17.60 30.86
CA ILE A 246 -12.58 -16.39 30.19
C ILE A 246 -13.53 -16.83 29.06
N ARG A 247 -14.76 -16.30 29.06
CA ARG A 247 -15.76 -16.61 28.03
C ARG A 247 -16.45 -15.36 27.51
N PHE A 248 -16.64 -15.32 26.20
CA PHE A 248 -17.42 -14.30 25.51
C PHE A 248 -18.75 -14.90 25.05
N THR A 249 -19.84 -14.17 25.27
CA THR A 249 -21.20 -14.53 24.84
C THR A 249 -21.84 -13.33 24.15
N ALA A 250 -22.80 -13.55 23.25
CA ALA A 250 -23.46 -12.48 22.47
C ALA A 250 -22.47 -11.51 21.77
N VAL A 251 -21.35 -12.02 21.27
CA VAL A 251 -20.40 -11.27 20.44
C VAL A 251 -20.56 -11.71 18.99
N PRO A 252 -20.83 -10.80 18.02
CA PRO A 252 -20.96 -11.16 16.61
C PRO A 252 -19.69 -11.83 16.04
N PRO A 253 -19.79 -12.85 15.15
CA PRO A 253 -18.63 -13.59 14.65
C PRO A 253 -17.57 -12.79 13.89
N SER A 254 -17.87 -11.56 13.46
CA SER A 254 -16.96 -10.62 12.81
C SER A 254 -16.50 -9.47 13.72
N ALA A 255 -17.07 -9.32 14.92
CA ALA A 255 -16.83 -8.16 15.76
C ALA A 255 -15.39 -8.08 16.28
N THR A 256 -14.95 -6.86 16.52
CA THR A 256 -13.76 -6.54 17.31
C THR A 256 -14.15 -6.44 18.77
N VAL A 257 -13.32 -6.95 19.68
CA VAL A 257 -13.55 -6.91 21.12
C VAL A 257 -12.46 -6.06 21.77
N LEU A 258 -12.88 -5.04 22.51
CA LEU A 258 -12.05 -4.14 23.29
C LEU A 258 -12.42 -4.28 24.77
N VAL A 259 -11.51 -4.80 25.58
CA VAL A 259 -11.68 -4.89 27.04
C VAL A 259 -10.76 -3.88 27.72
N ASN A 260 -11.33 -2.84 28.31
CA ASN A 260 -10.61 -1.85 29.10
C ASN A 260 -10.50 -2.31 30.56
N LEU A 261 -9.33 -2.80 30.95
CA LEU A 261 -8.99 -3.13 32.34
C LEU A 261 -8.50 -1.85 33.03
N THR A 262 -9.44 -1.05 33.54
CA THR A 262 -9.19 0.26 34.16
C THR A 262 -8.71 0.13 35.60
N GLY A 263 -7.84 1.03 36.07
CA GLY A 263 -7.35 1.07 37.46
C GLY A 263 -5.82 1.02 37.58
N PRO A 264 -5.27 1.28 38.80
CA PRO A 264 -3.83 1.48 39.00
C PRO A 264 -3.00 0.19 38.95
N ALA A 265 -3.61 -0.96 39.26
CA ALA A 265 -2.99 -2.27 39.16
C ALA A 265 -4.02 -3.29 38.65
N ARG A 266 -3.57 -4.26 37.84
CA ARG A 266 -4.42 -5.34 37.32
C ARG A 266 -3.70 -6.68 37.34
N VAL A 267 -4.39 -7.71 37.84
CA VAL A 267 -3.96 -9.10 37.78
C VAL A 267 -4.88 -9.88 36.83
N VAL A 268 -4.28 -10.69 35.97
CA VAL A 268 -4.97 -11.52 34.98
C VAL A 268 -4.44 -12.95 35.09
N SER A 269 -5.24 -13.86 35.65
CA SER A 269 -4.85 -15.23 35.98
C SER A 269 -5.75 -16.22 35.24
N VAL A 270 -5.23 -16.82 34.16
CA VAL A 270 -6.04 -17.62 33.22
C VAL A 270 -5.67 -19.10 33.29
N ARG A 271 -6.68 -19.97 33.43
CA ARG A 271 -6.53 -21.43 33.44
C ARG A 271 -6.40 -21.99 32.03
N ASP A 272 -7.34 -21.62 31.17
CA ASP A 272 -7.49 -22.13 29.82
C ASP A 272 -7.64 -20.97 28.83
N GLY A 273 -6.97 -21.06 27.69
CA GLY A 273 -7.29 -20.18 26.58
C GLY A 273 -8.62 -20.57 25.97
N ALA A 274 -9.55 -19.63 25.80
CA ALA A 274 -10.83 -19.88 25.13
C ALA A 274 -10.60 -20.63 23.79
N PRO A 275 -11.43 -21.66 23.47
CA PRO A 275 -11.07 -22.69 22.50
C PRO A 275 -10.65 -22.12 21.15
N ALA A 276 -9.51 -22.62 20.64
CA ALA A 276 -8.91 -22.17 19.38
C ALA A 276 -9.71 -22.60 18.11
N ALA A 277 -10.85 -23.27 18.28
CA ALA A 277 -11.66 -23.85 17.22
C ALA A 277 -13.14 -23.46 17.38
N GLY A 278 -13.71 -22.87 16.32
CA GLY A 278 -15.10 -22.46 16.24
C GLY A 278 -15.30 -21.37 15.16
N PRO A 279 -16.48 -21.25 14.53
CA PRO A 279 -16.78 -20.13 13.64
C PRO A 279 -16.77 -18.80 14.39
N GLY A 280 -15.89 -17.87 13.99
CA GLY A 280 -15.74 -16.55 14.63
C GLY A 280 -14.50 -16.43 15.52
N ARG A 281 -13.30 -16.37 14.89
CA ARG A 281 -11.99 -16.26 15.57
C ARG A 281 -11.83 -14.93 16.34
N LEU A 282 -12.33 -14.85 17.57
CA LEU A 282 -12.24 -13.66 18.42
C LEU A 282 -10.78 -13.24 18.71
N ARG A 283 -9.87 -14.20 18.86
CA ARG A 283 -8.44 -14.01 19.21
C ARG A 283 -7.74 -12.93 18.37
N GLU A 284 -7.92 -12.96 17.05
CA GLU A 284 -7.28 -12.02 16.11
C GLU A 284 -7.90 -10.62 16.17
N ARG A 285 -9.02 -10.44 16.88
CA ARG A 285 -9.72 -9.15 17.04
C ARG A 285 -10.03 -8.81 18.49
N LEU A 286 -9.35 -9.45 19.44
CA LEU A 286 -9.46 -9.19 20.88
C LEU A 286 -8.27 -8.33 21.33
N LEU A 287 -8.57 -7.16 21.88
CA LEU A 287 -7.59 -6.26 22.51
C LEU A 287 -7.92 -6.07 24.00
N TRP A 288 -6.96 -6.42 24.85
CA TRP A 288 -6.94 -6.09 26.27
C TRP A 288 -6.19 -4.77 26.46
N ASN A 289 -6.92 -3.72 26.82
CA ASN A 289 -6.42 -2.37 26.97
C ASN A 289 -6.30 -2.00 28.45
N LEU A 290 -5.11 -1.57 28.88
CA LEU A 290 -4.82 -1.21 30.27
C LEU A 290 -4.34 0.26 30.29
N PRO A 291 -5.27 1.24 30.26
CA PRO A 291 -4.94 2.65 30.04
C PRO A 291 -4.06 3.27 31.14
N ASP A 292 -4.30 2.88 32.39
CA ASP A 292 -3.76 3.56 33.58
C ASP A 292 -2.82 2.69 34.43
N ALA A 293 -2.80 1.37 34.18
CA ALA A 293 -2.16 0.40 35.07
C ALA A 293 -0.66 0.67 35.25
N GLY A 294 -0.26 1.10 36.45
CA GLY A 294 1.14 1.17 36.87
C GLY A 294 1.75 -0.22 37.10
N ARG A 295 0.91 -1.23 37.38
CA ARG A 295 1.30 -2.65 37.39
C ARG A 295 0.28 -3.50 36.65
N ALA A 296 0.74 -4.32 35.71
CA ALA A 296 -0.07 -5.36 35.07
C ALA A 296 0.61 -6.72 35.24
N ASP A 297 -0.09 -7.74 35.75
CA ASP A 297 0.44 -9.08 36.02
C ASP A 297 -0.36 -10.16 35.27
N PHE A 298 0.19 -10.67 34.17
CA PHE A 298 -0.42 -11.73 33.35
C PHE A 298 0.18 -13.09 33.74
N ARG A 299 -0.65 -14.00 34.25
CA ARG A 299 -0.22 -15.26 34.88
C ARG A 299 -1.19 -16.42 34.64
N GLY A 300 -0.81 -17.58 35.16
CA GLY A 300 -1.60 -18.81 35.12
C GLY A 300 -1.05 -19.84 34.12
N PRO A 301 -1.54 -21.09 34.18
CA PRO A 301 -1.08 -22.19 33.32
C PRO A 301 -1.64 -22.13 31.89
N GLY A 302 -2.62 -21.26 31.62
CA GLY A 302 -3.26 -21.16 30.31
C GLY A 302 -2.46 -20.38 29.27
N GLN A 303 -2.75 -20.66 28.00
CA GLN A 303 -2.37 -19.80 26.89
C GLN A 303 -3.33 -18.60 26.86
N PHE A 304 -2.83 -17.39 27.14
CA PHE A 304 -3.61 -16.16 27.15
C PHE A 304 -3.99 -15.73 25.73
N GLN A 305 -5.26 -15.51 25.42
CA GLN A 305 -5.72 -15.19 24.06
C GLN A 305 -5.92 -13.68 23.84
N GLY A 306 -5.55 -13.18 22.66
CA GLY A 306 -5.75 -11.79 22.26
C GLY A 306 -4.52 -10.92 22.47
N SER A 307 -4.53 -9.75 21.85
CA SER A 307 -3.42 -8.79 21.97
C SER A 307 -3.58 -7.89 23.19
N VAL A 308 -2.47 -7.35 23.70
CA VAL A 308 -2.42 -6.49 24.89
C VAL A 308 -1.87 -5.12 24.55
N LEU A 309 -2.47 -4.08 25.10
CA LEU A 309 -1.98 -2.70 25.10
C LEU A 309 -2.00 -2.13 26.52
N ALA A 310 -0.83 -2.03 27.16
CA ALA A 310 -0.64 -1.29 28.40
C ALA A 310 -0.21 0.16 28.11
N GLY A 311 -1.09 1.11 28.41
CA GLY A 311 -0.96 2.52 28.00
C GLY A 311 -0.09 3.39 28.91
N ASN A 312 0.15 2.99 30.15
CA ASN A 312 0.86 3.82 31.13
C ASN A 312 2.38 3.84 30.84
N PRO A 313 3.00 4.98 30.49
CA PRO A 313 4.43 5.05 30.18
C PRO A 313 5.35 4.82 31.37
N ALA A 314 4.83 4.94 32.61
CA ALA A 314 5.55 4.66 33.84
C ALA A 314 5.22 3.26 34.41
N GLY A 315 4.36 2.48 33.75
CA GLY A 315 3.92 1.18 34.22
C GLY A 315 4.95 0.07 34.02
N GLU A 316 4.86 -0.98 34.84
CA GLU A 316 5.57 -2.24 34.68
C GLU A 316 4.57 -3.35 34.34
N SER A 317 4.76 -4.01 33.20
CA SER A 317 4.04 -5.22 32.82
C SER A 317 4.86 -6.45 33.18
N THR A 318 4.33 -7.33 34.01
CA THR A 318 4.89 -8.66 34.28
C THR A 318 4.11 -9.70 33.49
N VAL A 319 4.79 -10.45 32.62
CA VAL A 319 4.22 -11.58 31.88
C VAL A 319 4.87 -12.87 32.38
N ARG A 320 4.02 -13.77 32.88
CA ARG A 320 4.36 -15.09 33.41
C ARG A 320 3.28 -16.15 33.19
N ALA A 321 2.34 -15.89 32.29
CA ALA A 321 1.43 -16.89 31.76
C ALA A 321 2.21 -17.91 30.90
N ALA A 322 1.68 -19.13 30.78
CA ALA A 322 2.32 -20.20 30.00
C ALA A 322 2.60 -19.80 28.53
N GLY A 323 1.76 -18.94 27.95
CA GLY A 323 2.10 -18.21 26.74
C GLY A 323 1.08 -17.14 26.36
N MET A 324 1.50 -16.24 25.48
CA MET A 324 0.71 -15.11 24.99
C MET A 324 0.36 -15.31 23.51
N ASN A 325 -0.92 -15.59 23.23
CA ASN A 325 -1.47 -15.81 21.89
C ASN A 325 -2.04 -14.51 21.30
N GLY A 326 -1.14 -13.54 21.10
CA GLY A 326 -1.44 -12.22 20.54
C GLY A 326 -0.24 -11.30 20.71
N ARG A 327 -0.31 -10.12 20.11
CA ARG A 327 0.76 -9.12 20.22
C ARG A 327 0.78 -8.47 21.59
N PHE A 328 1.95 -8.08 22.08
CA PHE A 328 2.11 -7.45 23.37
C PHE A 328 2.75 -6.07 23.25
N TYR A 329 2.01 -5.03 23.63
CA TYR A 329 2.47 -3.66 23.57
C TYR A 329 2.37 -3.00 24.93
N THR A 330 3.46 -2.42 25.41
CA THR A 330 3.46 -1.57 26.61
C THR A 330 4.20 -0.26 26.34
N ALA A 331 3.60 0.87 26.74
CA ALA A 331 4.27 2.16 26.76
C ALA A 331 5.29 2.28 27.91
N GLY A 332 5.19 1.40 28.91
CA GLY A 332 6.12 1.27 30.03
C GLY A 332 7.14 0.16 29.82
N SER A 333 7.61 -0.43 30.92
CA SER A 333 8.59 -1.53 30.93
C SER A 333 7.89 -2.90 30.95
N LEU A 334 8.64 -3.94 30.57
CA LEU A 334 8.18 -5.34 30.50
C LEU A 334 9.16 -6.27 31.21
N THR A 335 8.67 -7.06 32.15
CA THR A 335 9.37 -8.20 32.74
C THR A 335 8.71 -9.50 32.29
N HIS A 336 9.40 -10.29 31.48
CA HIS A 336 8.98 -11.64 31.11
C HIS A 336 9.69 -12.66 32.00
N THR A 337 8.92 -13.42 32.77
CA THR A 337 9.42 -14.30 33.83
C THR A 337 8.58 -15.56 33.95
N SER A 338 9.05 -16.55 34.69
CA SER A 338 8.18 -17.58 35.29
C SER A 338 7.71 -17.15 36.68
N GLY A 339 6.70 -17.84 37.20
CA GLY A 339 6.27 -17.71 38.59
C GLY A 339 5.59 -18.99 39.10
N PRO A 340 5.25 -19.08 40.39
CA PRO A 340 4.59 -20.25 40.96
C PRO A 340 3.27 -20.54 40.23
N GLY A 341 3.03 -21.81 39.91
CA GLY A 341 1.82 -22.26 39.19
C GLY A 341 1.76 -21.91 37.69
N ALA A 342 2.82 -21.35 37.10
CA ALA A 342 2.93 -21.25 35.65
C ALA A 342 3.28 -22.61 35.05
N GLY A 343 2.35 -23.22 34.31
CA GLY A 343 2.61 -24.45 33.56
C GLY A 343 3.59 -24.20 32.41
N GLY A 344 4.69 -24.97 32.37
CA GLY A 344 5.67 -24.88 31.28
C GLY A 344 6.58 -23.65 31.32
N ALA A 345 7.12 -23.27 30.15
CA ALA A 345 8.10 -22.20 30.00
C ALA A 345 7.50 -21.01 29.21
N PRO A 346 7.30 -19.84 29.85
CA PRO A 346 6.60 -18.69 29.26
C PRO A 346 7.16 -18.20 27.91
N GLN A 347 6.25 -17.93 26.97
CA GLN A 347 6.53 -17.58 25.57
C GLN A 347 5.55 -16.51 25.03
N PHE A 348 6.02 -15.62 24.17
CA PHE A 348 5.14 -14.83 23.28
C PHE A 348 5.06 -15.49 21.90
N HIS A 349 3.85 -15.64 21.35
CA HIS A 349 3.60 -16.11 20.00
C HIS A 349 3.23 -14.95 19.07
N ALA A 350 3.50 -15.06 17.77
CA ALA A 350 3.35 -13.95 16.81
C ALA A 350 1.98 -13.92 16.11
N LEU A 351 0.90 -13.89 16.91
CA LEU A 351 -0.47 -13.79 16.39
C LEU A 351 -0.90 -12.33 16.16
N PRO A 352 -1.37 -11.95 14.96
CA PRO A 352 -1.72 -10.58 14.67
C PRO A 352 -3.05 -10.14 15.30
N PHE A 353 -3.19 -8.81 15.42
CA PHE A 353 -4.45 -8.14 15.68
C PHE A 353 -4.97 -7.50 14.37
N THR A 354 -6.09 -8.00 13.86
CA THR A 354 -6.79 -7.51 12.67
C THR A 354 -8.14 -6.90 13.00
N GLY A 355 -8.34 -6.49 14.26
CA GLY A 355 -9.55 -5.81 14.70
C GLY A 355 -9.55 -4.32 14.32
N ASP A 356 -10.75 -3.77 14.26
CA ASP A 356 -11.07 -2.39 13.94
C ASP A 356 -11.37 -1.62 15.24
N LEU A 357 -10.51 -0.67 15.59
CA LEU A 357 -10.58 0.07 16.85
C LEU A 357 -11.20 1.48 16.67
N PRO A 358 -11.72 2.09 17.76
CA PRO A 358 -12.27 3.44 17.72
C PRO A 358 -11.33 4.47 17.09
N SER A 359 -11.89 5.36 16.28
CA SER A 359 -11.19 6.55 15.80
C SER A 359 -10.87 7.49 16.98
N CYS A 360 -9.59 7.82 17.18
CA CYS A 360 -9.14 8.50 18.39
C CYS A 360 -9.05 10.02 18.37
N GLY A 361 -9.62 10.70 17.37
CA GLY A 361 -9.99 12.12 17.42
C GLY A 361 -8.87 13.17 17.65
N ALA A 362 -7.63 12.74 17.85
CA ALA A 362 -6.49 13.60 18.16
C ALA A 362 -5.19 12.92 17.72
N ALA A 363 -5.07 12.61 16.43
CA ALA A 363 -3.75 12.45 15.84
C ALA A 363 -3.10 13.84 15.77
N GLY A 364 -2.32 14.21 16.79
CA GLY A 364 -1.32 15.27 16.66
C GLY A 364 -0.49 15.03 15.40
N PRO A 365 -0.09 16.09 14.67
CA PRO A 365 0.12 16.12 13.23
C PRO A 365 0.68 14.81 12.67
N ALA A 366 -0.25 13.99 12.16
CA ALA A 366 -0.15 12.56 11.85
C ALA A 366 1.25 11.96 12.06
N ALA A 367 1.57 11.66 13.33
CA ALA A 367 2.86 11.20 13.87
C ALA A 367 3.90 10.89 12.78
N ALA A 368 4.56 11.96 12.31
CA ALA A 368 5.15 12.08 10.97
C ALA A 368 5.43 10.73 10.32
N GLN A 369 4.43 10.23 9.56
CA GLN A 369 4.42 8.86 9.03
C GLN A 369 5.82 8.56 8.49
N VAL A 370 6.42 7.44 8.92
CA VAL A 370 7.80 7.07 8.52
C VAL A 370 7.77 6.68 7.04
N ARG A 371 7.70 7.71 6.20
CA ARG A 371 7.54 7.63 4.76
C ARG A 371 8.89 7.35 4.16
N GLY A 372 8.98 6.23 3.47
CA GLY A 372 10.16 5.90 2.70
C GLY A 372 10.04 6.39 1.27
N GLN A 373 11.19 6.74 0.69
CA GLN A 373 11.26 7.07 -0.72
C GLN A 373 11.20 5.79 -1.55
N VAL A 374 10.13 5.61 -2.33
CA VAL A 374 10.07 4.57 -3.36
C VAL A 374 10.46 5.18 -4.71
N THR A 375 11.35 4.50 -5.42
CA THR A 375 12.03 5.01 -6.60
C THR A 375 11.90 4.02 -7.74
N VAL A 376 11.60 4.50 -8.94
CA VAL A 376 11.80 3.76 -10.19
C VAL A 376 12.94 4.41 -10.98
N VAL A 377 13.83 3.58 -11.49
CA VAL A 377 14.93 3.97 -12.39
C VAL A 377 14.66 3.37 -13.76
N LYS A 378 14.46 4.23 -14.75
CA LYS A 378 14.22 3.87 -16.14
C LYS A 378 15.53 3.88 -16.93
N LYS A 379 15.80 2.79 -17.65
CA LYS A 379 17.00 2.61 -18.46
C LYS A 379 16.70 2.13 -19.88
N ASP A 380 17.68 2.33 -20.76
CA ASP A 380 17.81 1.70 -22.06
C ASP A 380 18.21 0.23 -21.87
N ALA A 381 17.47 -0.71 -22.47
CA ALA A 381 17.67 -2.14 -22.25
C ALA A 381 18.97 -2.71 -22.84
N ALA A 382 19.57 -2.04 -23.84
CA ALA A 382 20.82 -2.49 -24.46
C ALA A 382 22.05 -1.82 -23.84
N THR A 383 21.96 -0.53 -23.51
CA THR A 383 23.11 0.30 -23.08
C THR A 383 23.11 0.65 -21.59
N GLY A 384 22.03 0.37 -20.86
CA GLY A 384 21.88 0.71 -19.44
C GLY A 384 21.79 2.22 -19.14
N ARG A 385 21.82 3.09 -20.17
CA ARG A 385 21.75 4.55 -20.02
C ARG A 385 20.40 4.99 -19.44
N PRO A 386 20.35 6.03 -18.58
CA PRO A 386 19.11 6.51 -17.99
C PRO A 386 18.18 7.14 -19.04
N LEU A 387 16.86 6.99 -18.85
CA LEU A 387 15.84 7.51 -19.77
C LEU A 387 14.85 8.46 -19.08
N ALA A 388 14.83 9.71 -19.53
CA ALA A 388 13.86 10.71 -19.11
C ALA A 388 12.49 10.55 -19.82
N GLY A 389 11.42 11.04 -19.20
CA GLY A 389 10.11 11.17 -19.84
C GLY A 389 9.20 9.93 -19.82
N ALA A 390 9.66 8.77 -19.34
CA ALA A 390 8.76 7.67 -18.99
C ALA A 390 7.76 8.12 -17.92
N ARG A 391 6.50 7.70 -18.05
CA ARG A 391 5.43 7.98 -17.10
C ARG A 391 5.03 6.73 -16.34
N PHE A 392 5.08 6.82 -15.01
CA PHE A 392 4.73 5.76 -14.08
C PHE A 392 3.55 6.13 -13.20
N GLN A 393 2.77 5.12 -12.81
CA GLN A 393 1.79 5.17 -11.74
C GLN A 393 2.27 4.26 -10.61
N LEU A 394 2.23 4.76 -9.38
CA LEU A 394 2.48 3.97 -8.19
C LEU A 394 1.14 3.44 -7.68
N TRP A 395 1.08 2.16 -7.39
CA TRP A 395 -0.10 1.49 -6.85
C TRP A 395 0.25 0.83 -5.52
N ARG A 396 -0.65 0.91 -4.54
CA ARG A 396 -0.54 0.25 -3.25
C ARG A 396 -1.43 -0.98 -3.23
N GLU A 397 -0.85 -2.11 -2.88
CA GLU A 397 -1.55 -3.35 -2.58
C GLU A 397 -2.54 -3.12 -1.44
N THR A 398 -3.81 -3.48 -1.65
CA THR A 398 -4.86 -3.30 -0.64
C THR A 398 -5.84 -4.46 -0.47
N ASN A 399 -5.76 -5.50 -1.31
CA ASN A 399 -6.76 -6.58 -1.32
C ASN A 399 -6.17 -7.99 -1.06
N ARG A 400 -4.82 -8.10 -1.04
CA ARG A 400 -4.03 -9.31 -0.80
C ARG A 400 -4.07 -10.36 -1.92
N LYS A 401 -4.43 -9.98 -3.16
CA LYS A 401 -4.34 -10.86 -4.34
C LYS A 401 -3.04 -10.60 -5.09
N PRO A 402 -2.25 -11.62 -5.45
CA PRO A 402 -0.97 -11.43 -6.13
C PRO A 402 -1.08 -10.65 -7.45
N GLY A 403 -0.22 -9.65 -7.63
CA GLY A 403 -0.16 -8.80 -8.82
C GLY A 403 -1.02 -7.54 -8.67
N LEU A 404 -0.97 -6.65 -9.66
CA LEU A 404 -1.74 -5.40 -9.63
C LEU A 404 -3.16 -5.60 -10.17
N GLN A 405 -4.19 -5.28 -9.38
CA GLN A 405 -5.57 -5.17 -9.86
C GLN A 405 -6.01 -3.71 -9.95
N ALA A 406 -5.76 -3.08 -11.10
CA ALA A 406 -5.99 -1.64 -11.32
C ALA A 406 -7.46 -1.20 -11.46
N ALA A 407 -8.42 -2.14 -11.48
CA ALA A 407 -9.85 -1.89 -11.62
C ALA A 407 -10.70 -3.05 -11.05
N GLY A 408 -11.98 -2.78 -10.77
CA GLY A 408 -12.95 -3.75 -10.25
C GLY A 408 -13.17 -3.70 -8.72
N PRO A 409 -14.07 -4.53 -8.17
CA PRO A 409 -14.34 -4.59 -6.74
C PRO A 409 -13.09 -5.01 -5.94
N GLY A 410 -12.67 -4.17 -5.00
CA GLY A 410 -11.44 -4.37 -4.24
C GLY A 410 -10.15 -4.04 -5.01
N ALA A 411 -10.21 -3.25 -6.08
CA ALA A 411 -9.02 -2.79 -6.79
C ALA A 411 -7.98 -2.09 -5.89
N ASP A 412 -6.72 -2.18 -6.29
CA ASP A 412 -5.60 -1.51 -5.63
C ASP A 412 -5.69 0.01 -5.71
N ARG A 413 -5.11 0.69 -4.73
CA ARG A 413 -5.21 2.15 -4.62
C ARG A 413 -4.01 2.84 -5.27
N ARG A 414 -4.27 3.81 -6.15
CA ARG A 414 -3.23 4.69 -6.70
C ARG A 414 -2.58 5.51 -5.58
N ALA A 415 -1.26 5.45 -5.47
CA ALA A 415 -0.48 6.14 -4.46
C ALA A 415 0.10 7.45 -5.02
N GLY A 416 -0.79 8.43 -5.22
CA GLY A 416 -0.48 9.74 -5.79
C GLY A 416 -0.61 9.83 -7.31
N ALA A 417 -0.24 11.00 -7.86
CA ALA A 417 -0.35 11.29 -9.28
C ALA A 417 0.63 10.48 -10.16
N VAL A 418 0.44 10.55 -11.48
CA VAL A 418 1.45 10.10 -12.45
C VAL A 418 2.80 10.78 -12.14
N CYS A 419 3.88 10.02 -12.20
CA CYS A 419 5.23 10.45 -11.93
C CYS A 419 6.06 10.29 -13.22
N VAL A 420 6.86 11.29 -13.55
CA VAL A 420 7.66 11.33 -14.78
C VAL A 420 9.13 11.22 -14.42
N THR A 421 9.88 10.46 -15.20
CA THR A 421 11.32 10.26 -14.97
C THR A 421 12.14 11.48 -15.40
N ASP A 422 13.08 11.87 -14.55
CA ASP A 422 13.99 13.01 -14.76
C ASP A 422 15.15 12.69 -15.72
N ALA A 423 16.07 13.64 -15.92
CA ALA A 423 17.28 13.46 -16.75
C ALA A 423 18.21 12.32 -16.27
N ARG A 424 18.10 11.88 -15.01
CA ARG A 424 18.81 10.72 -14.47
C ARG A 424 17.99 9.42 -14.60
N GLY A 425 16.87 9.47 -15.31
CA GLY A 425 15.93 8.38 -15.49
C GLY A 425 15.16 8.01 -14.22
N THR A 426 15.11 8.89 -13.22
CA THR A 426 14.54 8.56 -11.90
C THR A 426 13.20 9.25 -11.68
N CYS A 427 12.27 8.52 -11.06
CA CYS A 427 11.00 9.01 -10.55
C CYS A 427 10.84 8.51 -9.12
N ARG A 428 10.38 9.37 -8.20
CA ARG A 428 10.38 9.13 -6.75
C ARG A 428 9.04 9.54 -6.13
N ARG A 429 8.57 8.80 -5.12
CA ARG A 429 7.50 9.23 -4.20
C ARG A 429 7.85 8.87 -2.76
N ALA A 430 7.54 9.76 -1.83
CA ALA A 430 7.52 9.44 -0.40
C ALA A 430 6.16 8.84 -0.06
N VAL A 431 6.12 7.59 0.42
CA VAL A 431 4.88 6.88 0.76
C VAL A 431 5.04 6.13 2.08
N ASP A 432 3.90 5.84 2.70
CA ASP A 432 3.83 5.11 3.97
C ASP A 432 4.30 3.66 3.78
N PRO A 433 4.71 2.95 4.84
CA PRO A 433 4.99 1.52 4.78
C PRO A 433 3.82 0.72 4.18
N GLY A 434 4.12 -0.26 3.34
CA GLY A 434 3.17 -1.05 2.57
C GLY A 434 3.80 -1.72 1.35
N THR A 435 3.04 -2.58 0.67
CA THR A 435 3.45 -3.20 -0.59
C THR A 435 2.97 -2.35 -1.78
N TYR A 436 3.85 -2.17 -2.75
CA TYR A 436 3.62 -1.31 -3.90
C TYR A 436 4.02 -1.96 -5.23
N TYR A 437 3.42 -1.47 -6.31
CA TYR A 437 3.75 -1.77 -7.69
C TYR A 437 4.03 -0.47 -8.44
N TRP A 438 5.08 -0.45 -9.26
CA TRP A 438 5.25 0.57 -10.29
C TRP A 438 4.65 0.04 -11.59
N GLN A 439 3.69 0.78 -12.15
CA GLN A 439 3.14 0.53 -13.47
C GLN A 439 3.61 1.60 -14.44
N GLU A 440 4.35 1.21 -15.47
CA GLU A 440 4.63 2.10 -16.60
C GLU A 440 3.34 2.28 -17.41
N VAL A 441 2.91 3.52 -17.57
CA VAL A 441 1.76 3.84 -18.42
C VAL A 441 2.19 4.31 -19.81
N GLN A 442 3.32 5.01 -19.91
CA GLN A 442 3.89 5.50 -21.18
C GLN A 442 5.42 5.40 -21.15
N ALA A 443 6.01 4.79 -22.18
CA ALA A 443 7.46 4.73 -22.37
C ALA A 443 8.07 6.11 -22.74
N PRO A 444 9.40 6.29 -22.59
CA PRO A 444 10.12 7.45 -23.08
C PRO A 444 9.93 7.70 -24.58
N PRO A 445 10.05 8.95 -25.06
CA PRO A 445 10.14 9.25 -26.49
C PRO A 445 11.24 8.43 -27.17
N GLY A 446 10.91 7.73 -28.25
CA GLY A 446 11.86 6.89 -28.99
C GLY A 446 12.06 5.46 -28.44
N TYR A 447 11.26 5.04 -27.45
CA TYR A 447 11.32 3.70 -26.85
C TYR A 447 10.00 2.93 -27.02
N LEU A 448 10.09 1.59 -26.99
CA LEU A 448 8.91 0.73 -26.95
C LEU A 448 8.59 0.38 -25.50
N LYS A 449 7.34 0.63 -25.10
CA LYS A 449 6.82 0.18 -23.82
C LYS A 449 6.81 -1.35 -23.77
N ASN A 450 7.38 -1.91 -22.72
CA ASN A 450 7.35 -3.36 -22.48
C ASN A 450 5.92 -3.90 -22.35
N ALA A 451 5.71 -5.14 -22.82
CA ALA A 451 4.46 -5.87 -22.58
C ALA A 451 4.24 -6.15 -21.08
N VAL A 452 5.31 -6.47 -20.34
CA VAL A 452 5.31 -6.52 -18.88
C VAL A 452 5.58 -5.11 -18.35
N ASN A 453 4.53 -4.31 -18.22
CA ASN A 453 4.61 -2.90 -17.80
C ASN A 453 4.34 -2.68 -16.31
N VAL A 454 4.28 -3.75 -15.50
CA VAL A 454 4.08 -3.71 -14.04
C VAL A 454 5.27 -4.40 -13.38
N THR A 455 5.88 -3.77 -12.39
CA THR A 455 6.98 -4.38 -11.62
C THR A 455 6.48 -5.51 -10.72
N ARG A 456 7.38 -6.40 -10.30
CA ARG A 456 7.13 -7.23 -9.12
C ARG A 456 6.76 -6.36 -7.90
N PRO A 457 5.96 -6.85 -6.96
CA PRO A 457 5.66 -6.14 -5.73
C PRO A 457 6.94 -5.85 -4.94
N PHE A 458 6.99 -4.71 -4.27
CA PHE A 458 8.05 -4.37 -3.33
C PHE A 458 7.47 -3.82 -2.02
N ALA A 459 8.01 -4.25 -0.88
CA ALA A 459 7.49 -3.96 0.44
C ALA A 459 8.33 -2.89 1.16
N LEU A 460 7.77 -1.69 1.28
CA LEU A 460 8.31 -0.62 2.11
C LEU A 460 7.93 -0.88 3.58
N THR A 461 8.91 -0.93 4.47
CA THR A 461 8.72 -1.21 5.90
C THR A 461 9.34 -0.09 6.74
N THR A 462 8.96 0.03 8.00
CA THR A 462 9.58 1.01 8.92
C THR A 462 11.10 0.83 9.03
N GLY A 463 11.61 -0.41 8.93
CA GLY A 463 13.04 -0.73 8.96
C GLY A 463 13.81 -0.51 7.64
N ASN A 464 13.13 -0.26 6.52
CA ASN A 464 13.78 0.13 5.25
C ASN A 464 13.40 1.53 4.76
N ALA A 465 12.36 2.17 5.31
CA ALA A 465 11.86 3.47 4.89
C ALA A 465 12.94 4.56 4.86
N ALA A 466 13.81 4.62 5.87
CA ALA A 466 14.93 5.58 5.91
C ALA A 466 15.95 5.42 4.76
N ARG A 467 16.10 4.21 4.21
CA ARG A 467 16.92 3.93 3.01
C ARG A 467 16.12 4.06 1.71
N GLY A 468 14.80 3.89 1.79
CA GLY A 468 13.91 3.80 0.64
C GLY A 468 14.08 2.49 -0.14
N ILE A 469 13.38 2.40 -1.26
CA ILE A 469 13.43 1.27 -2.20
C ILE A 469 13.65 1.80 -3.60
N THR A 470 14.46 1.09 -4.38
CA THR A 470 14.68 1.38 -5.81
C THR A 470 14.40 0.14 -6.66
N VAL A 471 13.57 0.31 -7.70
CA VAL A 471 13.27 -0.71 -8.71
C VAL A 471 13.75 -0.21 -10.07
N THR A 472 14.31 -1.09 -10.91
CA THR A 472 14.77 -0.74 -12.26
C THR A 472 13.81 -1.29 -13.31
N VAL A 473 13.51 -0.49 -14.34
CA VAL A 473 12.71 -0.88 -15.52
C VAL A 473 13.47 -0.46 -16.79
N ALA A 474 13.63 -1.37 -17.75
CA ALA A 474 14.44 -1.14 -18.94
C ALA A 474 13.65 -1.35 -20.24
N ASP A 475 13.67 -0.39 -21.18
CA ASP A 475 12.95 -0.52 -22.48
C ASP A 475 13.93 -0.69 -23.64
N PRO A 476 13.57 -1.47 -24.66
CA PRO A 476 14.25 -1.44 -25.95
C PRO A 476 13.92 -0.14 -26.70
N ARG A 477 14.90 0.37 -27.47
CA ARG A 477 14.69 1.48 -28.41
C ARG A 477 13.64 1.08 -29.46
N ALA A 478 12.85 2.06 -29.89
CA ALA A 478 12.01 1.88 -31.07
C ALA A 478 12.89 1.77 -32.32
N PRO A 479 12.65 0.79 -33.20
CA PRO A 479 13.34 0.71 -34.48
C PRO A 479 13.00 1.92 -35.37
N LEU A 480 13.95 2.30 -36.21
CA LEU A 480 13.77 3.33 -37.24
C LEU A 480 13.44 2.66 -38.58
N GLY A 481 12.52 3.26 -39.32
CA GLY A 481 12.05 2.76 -40.61
C GLY A 481 12.48 3.63 -41.78
N THR A 482 12.01 3.24 -42.97
CA THR A 482 12.29 3.94 -44.23
C THR A 482 11.01 4.13 -45.03
N ILE A 483 10.80 5.31 -45.62
CA ILE A 483 9.80 5.52 -46.67
C ILE A 483 10.54 5.70 -48.01
N ARG A 484 10.12 4.96 -49.03
CA ARG A 484 10.66 5.01 -50.39
C ARG A 484 9.61 5.61 -51.31
N LEU A 485 9.94 6.65 -52.05
CA LEU A 485 9.12 7.23 -53.09
C LEU A 485 9.50 6.63 -54.45
N VAL A 486 8.50 6.30 -55.27
CA VAL A 486 8.64 5.95 -56.69
C VAL A 486 7.70 6.84 -57.50
N LYS A 487 8.28 7.69 -58.35
CA LYS A 487 7.60 8.65 -59.19
C LYS A 487 7.47 8.16 -60.62
N ARG A 488 6.27 8.18 -61.18
CA ARG A 488 5.99 7.69 -62.54
C ARG A 488 5.13 8.64 -63.36
N ASN A 489 5.21 8.50 -64.68
CA ASN A 489 4.29 9.11 -65.63
C ASN A 489 2.92 8.41 -65.56
N THR A 490 1.81 9.16 -65.53
CA THR A 490 0.46 8.56 -65.50
C THR A 490 0.14 7.81 -66.80
N ARG A 491 0.60 8.28 -67.96
CA ARG A 491 0.32 7.68 -69.27
C ARG A 491 1.26 6.51 -69.60
N THR A 492 2.57 6.71 -69.48
CA THR A 492 3.57 5.73 -69.95
C THR A 492 4.08 4.79 -68.87
N GLY A 493 3.78 5.04 -67.59
CA GLY A 493 4.31 4.28 -66.45
C GLY A 493 5.82 4.40 -66.22
N ARG A 494 6.58 5.04 -67.12
CA ARG A 494 8.03 5.28 -66.99
C ARG A 494 8.36 6.11 -65.74
N PRO A 495 9.57 5.94 -65.15
CA PRO A 495 10.01 6.75 -64.02
C PRO A 495 10.10 8.24 -64.38
N LEU A 496 10.02 9.11 -63.36
CA LEU A 496 10.18 10.56 -63.51
C LEU A 496 11.27 11.09 -62.57
N GLN A 497 12.37 11.58 -63.15
CA GLN A 497 13.45 12.29 -62.47
C GLN A 497 13.09 13.76 -62.21
N GLY A 498 13.58 14.34 -61.12
CA GLY A 498 13.49 15.78 -60.84
C GLY A 498 12.22 16.26 -60.14
N ALA A 499 11.30 15.38 -59.74
CA ALA A 499 10.15 15.76 -58.92
C ALA A 499 10.60 15.93 -57.46
N VAL A 500 10.22 17.04 -56.80
CA VAL A 500 10.74 17.40 -55.46
C VAL A 500 9.66 17.27 -54.38
N PHE A 501 9.97 16.52 -53.32
CA PHE A 501 9.06 16.22 -52.22
C PHE A 501 9.58 16.68 -50.86
N GLU A 502 8.73 17.37 -50.09
CA GLU A 502 8.87 17.47 -48.64
C GLU A 502 8.33 16.19 -47.98
N LEU A 503 8.93 15.78 -46.87
CA LEU A 503 8.36 14.78 -45.96
C LEU A 503 7.96 15.46 -44.65
N TRP A 504 6.71 15.22 -44.24
CA TRP A 504 6.11 15.75 -43.02
C TRP A 504 5.65 14.61 -42.12
N ARG A 505 5.72 14.80 -40.79
CA ARG A 505 5.28 13.84 -39.78
C ARG A 505 4.12 14.43 -38.98
N GLU A 506 3.01 13.68 -38.90
CA GLU A 506 1.85 14.04 -38.08
C GLU A 506 2.28 14.21 -36.60
N THR A 507 2.08 15.41 -36.06
CA THR A 507 2.44 15.75 -34.67
C THR A 507 1.34 16.47 -33.91
N ASN A 508 0.33 17.01 -34.60
CA ASN A 508 -0.80 17.71 -33.99
C ASN A 508 -2.01 16.81 -33.65
N GLY A 509 -2.01 15.54 -34.06
CA GLY A 509 -3.09 14.57 -33.84
C GLY A 509 -4.34 14.79 -34.70
N ARG A 510 -4.28 15.64 -35.73
CA ARG A 510 -5.37 15.86 -36.70
C ARG A 510 -5.07 15.11 -37.99
N PRO A 511 -5.98 14.25 -38.50
CA PRO A 511 -5.77 13.56 -39.76
C PRO A 511 -5.55 14.54 -40.93
N GLY A 512 -4.53 14.27 -41.73
CA GLY A 512 -4.14 15.07 -42.91
C GLY A 512 -3.02 16.06 -42.58
N LEU A 513 -2.25 16.45 -43.60
CA LEU A 513 -1.11 17.35 -43.44
C LEU A 513 -1.57 18.80 -43.14
N GLN A 514 -1.16 19.33 -41.99
CA GLN A 514 -1.36 20.74 -41.64
C GLN A 514 -0.05 21.51 -41.79
N THR A 515 -0.06 22.63 -42.52
CA THR A 515 1.16 23.41 -42.86
C THR A 515 1.21 24.81 -42.25
N THR A 516 0.15 25.25 -41.55
CA THR A 516 0.03 26.62 -41.01
C THR A 516 -0.29 26.60 -39.51
N ALA A 517 -1.56 26.68 -39.12
CA ALA A 517 -1.98 26.70 -37.72
C ALA A 517 -1.86 25.29 -37.10
N ARG A 518 -1.04 25.15 -36.05
CA ARG A 518 -0.65 23.84 -35.46
C ARG A 518 -0.03 22.91 -36.52
N ALA A 519 0.87 23.46 -37.35
CA ALA A 519 1.55 22.72 -38.40
C ALA A 519 2.20 21.43 -37.88
N ASP A 520 2.22 20.42 -38.75
CA ASP A 520 2.95 19.18 -38.55
C ASP A 520 4.47 19.39 -38.71
N LEU A 521 5.26 18.43 -38.24
CA LEU A 521 6.72 18.56 -38.30
C LEU A 521 7.22 18.22 -39.71
N ARG A 522 7.75 19.21 -40.44
CA ARG A 522 8.53 18.95 -41.66
C ARG A 522 9.85 18.29 -41.28
N VAL A 523 10.00 17.00 -41.59
CA VAL A 523 11.20 16.20 -41.27
C VAL A 523 12.23 16.24 -42.40
N VAL A 524 11.82 16.46 -43.65
CA VAL A 524 12.72 16.70 -44.79
C VAL A 524 12.15 17.82 -45.66
N ALA A 525 12.98 18.84 -45.94
CA ALA A 525 12.59 20.05 -46.67
C ALA A 525 12.57 19.88 -48.21
N GLY A 526 13.21 18.85 -48.74
CA GLY A 526 13.20 18.54 -50.17
C GLY A 526 13.96 17.26 -50.46
N CYS A 527 13.43 16.45 -51.38
CA CYS A 527 14.09 15.28 -51.94
C CYS A 527 13.67 15.18 -53.41
N ALA A 528 14.65 15.33 -54.32
CA ALA A 528 14.44 15.18 -55.75
C ALA A 528 14.46 13.70 -56.15
N THR A 529 13.65 13.32 -57.13
CA THR A 529 13.67 11.94 -57.66
C THR A 529 14.82 11.72 -58.62
N ASP A 530 15.49 10.57 -58.49
CA ASP A 530 16.62 10.12 -59.30
C ASP A 530 16.19 9.69 -60.74
N PRO A 531 17.11 9.32 -61.65
CA PRO A 531 16.78 8.81 -62.99
C PRO A 531 15.83 7.60 -63.02
N ALA A 532 15.82 6.79 -61.96
CA ALA A 532 14.88 5.68 -61.78
C ALA A 532 13.56 6.11 -61.12
N GLY A 533 13.34 7.41 -60.95
CA GLY A 533 12.17 8.04 -60.35
C GLY A 533 12.10 7.86 -58.84
N ARG A 534 13.21 7.53 -58.16
CA ARG A 534 13.21 7.19 -56.73
C ARG A 534 13.73 8.31 -55.85
N CYS A 535 13.22 8.36 -54.63
CA CYS A 535 13.74 9.15 -53.51
C CYS A 535 13.54 8.33 -52.24
N THR A 536 14.45 8.39 -51.27
CA THR A 536 14.39 7.58 -50.04
C THR A 536 14.56 8.43 -48.78
N PHE A 537 13.72 8.16 -47.79
CA PHE A 537 13.71 8.81 -46.49
C PHE A 537 14.00 7.76 -45.40
N PRO A 538 15.28 7.54 -45.03
CA PRO A 538 15.68 6.59 -44.00
C PRO A 538 15.59 7.18 -42.58
N GLY A 539 15.81 6.36 -41.56
CA GLY A 539 15.98 6.82 -40.17
C GLY A 539 14.71 7.36 -39.49
N LEU A 540 13.52 7.02 -40.03
CA LEU A 540 12.26 7.59 -39.59
C LEU A 540 11.72 6.90 -38.33
N PRO A 541 11.40 7.62 -37.23
CA PRO A 541 10.69 7.04 -36.09
C PRO A 541 9.31 6.49 -36.47
N LEU A 542 8.74 5.62 -35.63
CA LEU A 542 7.34 5.21 -35.76
C LEU A 542 6.40 6.43 -35.76
N GLY A 543 5.35 6.39 -36.58
CA GLY A 543 4.41 7.51 -36.75
C GLY A 543 3.70 7.56 -38.10
N THR A 544 2.82 8.55 -38.25
CA THR A 544 2.14 8.87 -39.52
C THR A 544 2.93 9.93 -40.28
N TYR A 545 3.09 9.74 -41.58
CA TYR A 545 3.83 10.66 -42.46
C TYR A 545 3.01 11.04 -43.70
N TYR A 546 3.31 12.22 -44.22
CA TYR A 546 2.75 12.78 -45.45
C TYR A 546 3.88 13.24 -46.38
N LEU A 547 3.76 12.92 -47.66
CA LEU A 547 4.61 13.44 -48.72
C LEU A 547 3.91 14.63 -49.37
N ARG A 548 4.62 15.76 -49.54
CA ARG A 548 4.09 16.92 -50.27
C ARG A 548 4.97 17.21 -51.48
N GLU A 549 4.39 17.10 -52.67
CA GLU A 549 5.05 17.52 -53.90
C GLU A 549 5.13 19.05 -53.95
N THR A 550 6.31 19.57 -54.28
CA THR A 550 6.63 21.01 -54.30
C THR A 550 7.07 21.48 -55.67
N ALA A 551 7.74 20.62 -56.44
CA ALA A 551 8.08 20.85 -57.84
C ALA A 551 7.89 19.57 -58.66
N VAL A 552 7.55 19.74 -59.94
CA VAL A 552 7.44 18.67 -60.93
C VAL A 552 8.48 18.88 -62.03
N PRO A 553 8.86 17.83 -62.79
CA PRO A 553 9.76 17.96 -63.91
C PRO A 553 9.14 18.77 -65.04
N GLU A 554 9.97 19.30 -65.94
CA GLU A 554 9.51 20.01 -67.14
C GLU A 554 8.54 19.15 -67.98
N GLY A 555 7.53 19.78 -68.55
CA GLY A 555 6.48 19.09 -69.30
C GLY A 555 5.44 18.34 -68.45
N PHE A 556 5.46 18.45 -67.13
CA PHE A 556 4.43 17.89 -66.23
C PHE A 556 3.64 18.99 -65.51
N ARG A 557 2.40 18.68 -65.11
CA ARG A 557 1.54 19.58 -64.33
C ARG A 557 1.62 19.26 -62.84
N LEU A 558 1.99 20.25 -62.02
CA LEU A 558 1.77 20.20 -60.57
C LEU A 558 0.28 20.45 -60.31
N THR A 559 -0.40 19.50 -59.67
CA THR A 559 -1.84 19.61 -59.40
C THR A 559 -2.11 20.18 -58.01
N ALA A 560 -3.34 20.63 -57.75
CA ALA A 560 -3.76 21.06 -56.41
C ALA A 560 -3.66 19.93 -55.37
N ALA A 561 -3.84 18.67 -55.79
CA ALA A 561 -3.73 17.46 -54.98
C ALA A 561 -2.27 17.03 -54.79
N ARG A 562 -1.46 17.91 -54.19
CA ARG A 562 -0.02 17.75 -53.99
C ARG A 562 0.40 17.03 -52.70
N VAL A 563 -0.54 16.45 -51.94
CA VAL A 563 -0.30 15.80 -50.64
C VAL A 563 -0.71 14.34 -50.71
N PHE A 564 0.17 13.45 -50.25
CA PHE A 564 0.03 12.00 -50.35
C PHE A 564 0.29 11.33 -48.99
N GLY A 565 -0.50 10.32 -48.65
CA GLY A 565 -0.49 9.64 -47.35
C GLY A 565 -1.92 9.38 -46.85
N PRO A 566 -2.10 8.96 -45.58
CA PRO A 566 -1.08 8.76 -44.56
C PRO A 566 -0.20 7.52 -44.78
N TYR A 567 1.12 7.68 -44.65
CA TYR A 567 2.08 6.56 -44.57
C TYR A 567 2.39 6.26 -43.10
N ARG A 568 1.88 5.14 -42.56
CA ARG A 568 2.03 4.79 -41.13
C ARG A 568 3.14 3.77 -40.91
N LEU A 569 4.27 4.23 -40.36
CA LEU A 569 5.33 3.36 -39.83
C LEU A 569 4.95 2.84 -38.44
N THR A 570 4.88 1.52 -38.32
CA THR A 570 4.46 0.76 -37.15
C THR A 570 5.46 -0.35 -36.86
N THR A 571 5.43 -0.94 -35.67
CA THR A 571 6.31 -2.09 -35.32
C THR A 571 6.20 -3.28 -36.28
N ARG A 572 5.10 -3.41 -37.04
CA ARG A 572 4.90 -4.50 -38.01
C ARG A 572 5.58 -4.28 -39.36
N ASN A 573 5.78 -3.02 -39.80
CA ASN A 573 6.28 -2.70 -41.14
C ASN A 573 7.57 -1.85 -41.15
N VAL A 574 8.00 -1.34 -39.99
CA VAL A 574 9.17 -0.47 -39.84
C VAL A 574 10.45 -1.04 -40.48
N THR A 575 10.73 -2.33 -40.28
CA THR A 575 11.93 -3.00 -40.79
C THR A 575 11.95 -3.12 -42.32
N ALA A 576 10.80 -3.44 -42.94
CA ALA A 576 10.67 -3.47 -44.40
C ALA A 576 10.64 -2.04 -44.99
N GLY A 577 10.07 -1.09 -44.24
CA GLY A 577 9.72 0.23 -44.69
C GLY A 577 8.43 0.26 -45.50
N LEU A 578 8.11 1.42 -46.06
CA LEU A 578 6.95 1.65 -46.93
C LEU A 578 7.41 2.11 -48.32
N THR A 579 6.61 1.82 -49.35
CA THR A 579 6.80 2.35 -50.70
C THR A 579 5.58 3.16 -51.13
N ALA A 580 5.79 4.44 -51.44
CA ALA A 580 4.82 5.36 -51.99
C ALA A 580 4.99 5.43 -53.51
N THR A 581 3.96 5.10 -54.30
CA THR A 581 3.99 5.29 -55.76
C THR A 581 3.11 6.47 -56.14
N ILE A 582 3.69 7.50 -56.76
CA ILE A 582 3.02 8.78 -57.06
C ILE A 582 3.14 9.10 -58.57
N ARG A 583 2.03 9.46 -59.22
CA ARG A 583 1.98 9.66 -60.68
C ARG A 583 1.65 11.10 -61.06
N ASN A 584 2.37 11.65 -62.06
CA ASN A 584 2.04 12.95 -62.65
C ASN A 584 1.66 12.78 -64.11
N THR A 585 0.63 13.50 -64.50
CA THR A 585 0.14 13.55 -65.87
C THR A 585 1.00 14.58 -66.64
N PRO A 586 1.49 14.24 -67.84
CA PRO A 586 2.14 15.23 -68.70
C PRO A 586 1.20 16.41 -68.94
N GLY A 587 1.76 17.61 -68.99
CA GLY A 587 1.03 18.78 -69.46
C GLY A 587 0.57 18.60 -70.91
N GLU A 588 -0.33 19.48 -71.34
CA GLU A 588 -0.45 19.73 -72.78
C GLU A 588 0.89 20.34 -73.24
N PRO A 589 1.40 19.97 -74.43
CA PRO A 589 2.54 20.66 -74.99
C PRO A 589 2.20 22.16 -75.09
N ALA A 590 3.16 23.01 -74.73
CA ALA A 590 3.04 24.41 -75.11
C ALA A 590 2.86 24.45 -76.63
N LYS A 591 1.74 25.01 -77.12
CA LYS A 591 1.57 25.26 -78.55
C LYS A 591 2.77 26.08 -78.98
N GLY A 592 3.56 25.54 -79.91
CA GLY A 592 4.82 26.15 -80.30
C GLY A 592 4.60 27.56 -80.81
N LYS A 593 5.54 28.46 -80.48
CA LYS A 593 5.77 29.65 -81.29
C LYS A 593 6.47 29.18 -82.57
N GLY A 594 5.68 28.86 -83.58
CA GLY A 594 6.06 29.09 -84.97
C GLY A 594 5.82 30.57 -85.30
#